data_AF-A0AAW1IBK9-F1
#
_entry.id   AF-A0AAW1IBK9-F1
#
_cell.length_a   1.000
_cell.length_b   1.000
_cell.length_c   1.000
_cell.angle_alpha   90.00
_cell.angle_beta   90.00
_cell.angle_gamma   90.00
#
_symmetry.space_group_name_H-M   'P 1'
#
loop_
_entity.id
_entity.type
_entity.pdbx_description
1 polymer ?
#
loop_
_entity_poly.entity_id
_entity_poly.type
_entity_poly.pdbx_seq_one_letter_code
_entity_poly.pdbx_strand_id
1 'polypeptide(L)'
;METDGMEPDLSQVLHSSNLNRAFARPDILNTEFMYFSAVLKVVAPAVSTDDNRQKVVPWIHKLFRPEYHSTPFREKRNKYLLYLTLTLLNDEVYGIFSLPPPDGALPELGEINMGHVTAADWELDLTWQETLQNLPQDFKQLECSVHENIEECDDDHFLDTILDQEFQFLLYLAKPYAAMLKGRYDATKVATWMQTLCTIHGNSCSSMKGIRNDYMMALLGYVHDLRLIGPFAEYPPWRTLPPLAEAAKLAADNRPITDPTGPEASAFLSSMPKPSDGAFCYIAITGDLVKSSFGPAP
;
A
#
# COMPACT_ATOMS: atom_id res chain seq x y z
N MET A 1 -5.43 -71.40 40.81
CA MET A 1 -6.07 -70.21 41.38
C MET A 1 -5.75 -69.07 40.43
N GLU A 2 -6.75 -68.71 39.65
CA GLU A 2 -6.72 -67.66 38.65
C GLU A 2 -6.42 -66.32 39.32
N THR A 3 -5.48 -65.56 38.76
CA THR A 3 -5.34 -64.12 39.05
C THR A 3 -5.68 -63.38 37.77
N ASP A 4 -6.83 -62.72 37.85
CA ASP A 4 -7.48 -61.93 36.83
C ASP A 4 -6.60 -60.79 36.32
N GLY A 5 -6.60 -60.60 35.01
CA GLY A 5 -5.89 -59.53 34.33
C GLY A 5 -6.71 -58.24 34.39
N MET A 6 -6.02 -57.12 34.63
CA MET A 6 -6.57 -55.80 34.36
C MET A 6 -5.46 -54.97 33.70
N GLU A 7 -5.48 -54.94 32.37
CA GLU A 7 -4.71 -53.99 31.57
C GLU A 7 -5.10 -52.56 31.97
N PRO A 8 -4.15 -51.62 32.12
CA PRO A 8 -4.48 -50.23 32.36
C PRO A 8 -5.12 -49.62 31.11
N ASP A 9 -6.29 -49.04 31.32
CA ASP A 9 -7.10 -48.37 30.32
C ASP A 9 -6.35 -47.17 29.68
N LEU A 10 -5.90 -47.38 28.44
CA LEU A 10 -5.26 -46.38 27.57
C LEU A 10 -6.16 -45.16 27.28
N SER A 11 -7.44 -45.19 27.66
CA SER A 11 -8.34 -44.04 27.55
C SER A 11 -8.04 -42.92 28.57
N GLN A 12 -7.38 -43.23 29.70
CA GLN A 12 -7.06 -42.24 30.74
C GLN A 12 -5.80 -41.41 30.44
N VAL A 13 -4.88 -41.93 29.61
CA VAL A 13 -3.68 -41.18 29.16
C VAL A 13 -4.03 -40.20 28.04
N LEU A 14 -5.12 -40.43 27.31
CA LEU A 14 -5.59 -39.54 26.23
C LEU A 14 -6.57 -38.46 26.69
N HIS A 15 -7.11 -38.56 27.90
CA HIS A 15 -8.05 -37.56 28.45
C HIS A 15 -7.38 -36.45 29.28
N SER A 16 -6.10 -36.60 29.63
CA SER A 16 -5.34 -35.56 30.34
C SER A 16 -4.61 -34.58 29.40
N SER A 17 -4.55 -34.88 28.09
CA SER A 17 -3.86 -34.04 27.09
C SER A 17 -4.75 -33.09 26.29
N ASN A 18 -6.08 -33.16 26.43
CA ASN A 18 -7.02 -32.42 25.56
C ASN A 18 -7.86 -31.33 26.26
N LEU A 19 -7.61 -31.03 27.53
CA LEU A 19 -8.37 -30.00 28.28
C LEU A 19 -7.63 -28.67 28.53
N ASN A 20 -6.43 -28.47 27.96
CA ASN A 20 -5.68 -27.22 28.11
C ASN A 20 -5.36 -26.47 26.79
N ARG A 21 -5.99 -26.83 25.68
CA ARG A 21 -6.07 -25.92 24.51
C ARG A 21 -7.21 -24.91 24.69
N ALA A 22 -7.19 -24.23 25.83
CA ALA A 22 -7.74 -22.88 25.87
C ALA A 22 -7.05 -22.12 24.72
N PHE A 23 -7.83 -21.37 23.95
CA PHE A 23 -7.30 -20.41 22.97
C PHE A 23 -6.26 -19.54 23.68
N ALA A 24 -4.99 -19.94 23.59
CA ALA A 24 -3.90 -19.17 24.14
C ALA A 24 -4.00 -17.82 23.42
N ARG A 25 -4.30 -16.77 24.18
CA ARG A 25 -4.34 -15.41 23.63
C ARG A 25 -3.06 -15.23 22.82
N PRO A 26 -3.16 -14.80 21.54
CA PRO A 26 -1.98 -14.63 20.72
C PRO A 26 -1.00 -13.77 21.51
N ASP A 27 0.21 -14.29 21.67
CA ASP A 27 1.26 -13.60 22.39
C ASP A 27 1.60 -12.33 21.59
N ILE A 28 1.09 -11.20 22.07
CA ILE A 28 1.14 -9.90 21.39
C ILE A 28 2.59 -9.53 21.11
N LEU A 29 3.47 -9.68 22.11
CA LEU A 29 4.89 -9.37 21.98
C LEU A 29 5.59 -10.30 20.98
N ASN A 30 5.13 -11.54 20.84
CA ASN A 30 5.68 -12.44 19.82
C ASN A 30 5.19 -12.05 18.43
N THR A 31 3.93 -11.65 18.32
CA THR A 31 3.31 -11.20 17.07
C THR A 31 3.97 -9.94 16.55
N GLU A 32 4.19 -8.95 17.42
CA GLU A 32 4.96 -7.73 17.11
C GLU A 32 6.38 -8.05 16.64
N PHE A 33 7.07 -8.95 17.34
CA PHE A 33 8.42 -9.36 16.96
C PHE A 33 8.44 -9.97 15.56
N MET A 34 7.49 -10.87 15.25
CA MET A 34 7.37 -11.48 13.93
C MET A 34 7.03 -10.44 12.86
N TYR A 35 6.16 -9.48 13.17
CA TYR A 35 5.81 -8.37 12.29
C TYR A 35 7.05 -7.51 11.95
N PHE A 36 7.75 -6.97 12.97
CA PHE A 36 8.95 -6.17 12.73
C PHE A 36 10.06 -6.97 12.06
N SER A 37 10.18 -8.26 12.35
CA SER A 37 11.12 -9.15 11.65
C SER A 37 10.80 -9.27 10.16
N ALA A 38 9.52 -9.39 9.80
CA ALA A 38 9.09 -9.44 8.40
C ALA A 38 9.33 -8.11 7.70
N VAL A 39 9.01 -6.98 8.34
CA VAL A 39 9.24 -5.65 7.78
C VAL A 39 10.74 -5.38 7.58
N LEU A 40 11.58 -5.64 8.59
CA LEU A 40 13.03 -5.41 8.50
C LEU A 40 13.71 -6.25 7.42
N LYS A 41 13.21 -7.45 7.12
CA LYS A 41 13.71 -8.26 5.99
C LYS A 41 13.52 -7.58 4.63
N VAL A 42 12.51 -6.72 4.50
CA VAL A 42 12.21 -5.99 3.27
C VAL A 42 12.91 -4.63 3.29
N VAL A 43 12.77 -3.89 4.39
CA VAL A 43 13.21 -2.49 4.46
C VAL A 43 14.73 -2.38 4.67
N ALA A 44 15.35 -3.21 5.50
CA ALA A 44 16.79 -3.07 5.79
C ALA A 44 17.69 -3.25 4.55
N PRO A 45 17.42 -4.21 3.64
CA PRO A 45 18.15 -4.29 2.36
C PRO A 45 17.84 -3.14 1.39
N ALA A 46 16.67 -2.50 1.53
CA ALA A 46 16.19 -1.45 0.65
C ALA A 46 16.70 -0.04 1.01
N VAL A 47 17.32 0.13 2.19
CA VAL A 47 17.95 1.40 2.59
C VAL A 47 18.96 1.82 1.54
N SER A 48 18.90 3.03 1.00
CA SER A 48 19.63 3.48 -0.19
C SER A 48 21.15 3.48 -0.03
N THR A 49 21.66 3.90 1.13
CA THR A 49 23.11 4.06 1.35
C THR A 49 23.76 2.83 1.99
N ASP A 50 24.92 2.42 1.45
CA ASP A 50 25.71 1.31 2.01
C ASP A 50 26.17 1.56 3.45
N ASP A 51 26.51 2.82 3.77
CA ASP A 51 26.93 3.22 5.11
C ASP A 51 25.81 2.99 6.14
N ASN A 52 24.58 3.41 5.82
CA ASN A 52 23.42 3.14 6.68
C ASN A 52 23.14 1.64 6.79
N ARG A 53 23.17 0.89 5.67
CA ARG A 53 23.01 -0.58 5.70
C ARG A 53 24.01 -1.25 6.64
N GLN A 54 25.28 -0.84 6.61
CA GLN A 54 26.33 -1.39 7.46
C GLN A 54 26.11 -1.10 8.96
N LYS A 55 25.55 0.06 9.30
CA LYS A 55 25.23 0.42 10.70
C LYS A 55 24.06 -0.38 11.28
N VAL A 56 23.10 -0.76 10.43
CA VAL A 56 21.86 -1.44 10.85
C VAL A 56 22.10 -2.93 11.13
N VAL A 57 22.95 -3.60 10.35
CA VAL A 57 23.19 -5.05 10.50
C VAL A 57 23.62 -5.45 11.94
N PRO A 58 24.56 -4.76 12.60
CA PRO A 58 24.90 -5.02 14.01
C PRO A 58 23.72 -4.90 14.97
N TRP A 59 22.84 -3.91 14.77
CA TRP A 59 21.64 -3.72 15.59
C TRP A 59 20.64 -4.86 15.41
N ILE A 60 20.39 -5.29 14.18
CA ILE A 60 19.55 -6.45 13.90
C ILE A 60 20.15 -7.69 14.59
N HIS A 61 21.44 -7.95 14.44
CA HIS A 61 22.08 -9.07 15.13
C HIS A 61 21.96 -9.00 16.66
N LYS A 62 22.08 -7.81 17.25
CA LYS A 62 21.92 -7.60 18.70
C LYS A 62 20.49 -7.88 19.16
N LEU A 63 19.49 -7.32 18.48
CA LEU A 63 18.07 -7.42 18.87
C LEU A 63 17.50 -8.84 18.67
N PHE A 64 18.11 -9.64 17.80
CA PHE A 64 17.73 -11.03 17.54
C PHE A 64 18.54 -12.05 18.37
N ARG A 65 19.39 -11.61 19.30
CA ARG A 65 20.10 -12.55 20.18
C ARG A 65 19.12 -13.28 21.11
N PRO A 66 19.41 -14.54 21.46
CA PRO A 66 18.55 -15.35 22.33
C PRO A 66 18.21 -14.68 23.67
N GLU A 67 19.14 -13.90 24.23
CA GLU A 67 18.92 -13.19 25.50
C GLU A 67 17.67 -12.29 25.45
N TYR A 68 17.42 -11.62 24.32
CA TYR A 68 16.29 -10.72 24.12
C TYR A 68 14.96 -11.43 23.83
N HIS A 69 14.96 -12.77 23.76
CA HIS A 69 13.76 -13.58 23.63
C HIS A 69 13.17 -13.95 25.01
N SER A 70 13.90 -13.68 26.09
CA SER A 70 13.42 -13.93 27.45
C SER A 70 12.41 -12.88 27.89
N THR A 71 11.40 -13.30 28.67
CA THR A 71 10.28 -12.47 29.14
C THR A 71 10.64 -11.04 29.57
N PRO A 72 11.69 -10.78 30.38
CA PRO A 72 12.00 -9.42 30.83
C PRO A 72 12.48 -8.47 29.71
N PHE A 73 12.99 -8.99 28.59
CA PHE A 73 13.61 -8.16 27.55
C PHE A 73 12.78 -8.02 26.27
N ARG A 74 11.70 -8.81 26.11
CA ARG A 74 10.90 -8.85 24.89
C ARG A 74 10.25 -7.51 24.56
N GLU A 75 9.68 -6.84 25.56
CA GLU A 75 9.03 -5.53 25.36
C GLU A 75 10.06 -4.48 24.93
N LYS A 76 11.19 -4.43 25.63
CA LYS A 76 12.30 -3.51 25.32
C LYS A 76 12.81 -3.76 23.90
N ARG A 77 13.10 -5.01 23.55
CA ARG A 77 13.50 -5.41 22.19
C ARG A 77 12.47 -4.96 21.15
N ASN A 78 11.19 -5.21 21.36
CA ASN A 78 10.14 -4.84 20.40
C ASN A 78 10.07 -3.32 20.17
N LYS A 79 10.22 -2.52 21.22
CA LYS A 79 10.30 -1.06 21.09
C LYS A 79 11.52 -0.62 20.29
N TYR A 80 12.70 -1.22 20.52
CA TYR A 80 13.88 -0.97 19.67
C TYR A 80 13.65 -1.39 18.21
N LEU A 81 13.00 -2.52 17.97
CA LEU A 81 12.65 -2.98 16.62
C LEU A 81 11.68 -2.03 15.92
N LEU A 82 10.67 -1.52 16.64
CA LEU A 82 9.76 -0.49 16.15
C LEU A 82 10.55 0.76 15.75
N TYR A 83 11.38 1.29 16.65
CA TYR A 83 12.16 2.49 16.36
C TYR A 83 13.10 2.31 15.18
N LEU A 84 13.83 1.19 15.14
CA LEU A 84 14.69 0.86 14.00
C LEU A 84 13.85 0.82 12.71
N THR A 85 12.71 0.12 12.73
CA THR A 85 11.82 0.02 11.56
C THR A 85 11.36 1.40 11.08
N LEU A 86 10.91 2.28 11.97
CA LEU A 86 10.48 3.64 11.63
C LEU A 86 11.62 4.46 11.00
N THR A 87 12.82 4.36 11.57
CA THR A 87 14.00 5.04 11.06
C THR A 87 14.35 4.57 9.65
N LEU A 88 14.31 3.25 9.39
CA LEU A 88 14.60 2.72 8.05
C LEU A 88 13.50 2.98 7.02
N LEU A 89 12.25 3.14 7.46
CA LEU A 89 11.15 3.52 6.56
C LEU A 89 11.35 4.94 5.99
N ASN A 90 12.09 5.80 6.71
CA ASN A 90 12.53 7.11 6.22
C ASN A 90 13.83 7.06 5.41
N ASP A 91 14.34 5.86 5.09
CA ASP A 91 15.60 5.65 4.38
C ASP A 91 16.86 6.21 5.09
N GLU A 92 16.74 6.48 6.39
CA GLU A 92 17.80 7.08 7.20
C GLU A 92 18.18 6.22 8.40
N VAL A 93 19.31 6.56 9.03
CA VAL A 93 19.77 5.96 10.30
C VAL A 93 20.18 7.10 11.23
N TYR A 94 19.28 7.48 12.13
CA TYR A 94 19.49 8.57 13.09
C TYR A 94 19.44 8.09 14.55
N GLY A 95 19.76 9.01 15.47
CA GLY A 95 19.77 8.74 16.90
C GLY A 95 20.77 7.64 17.29
N ILE A 96 20.37 6.73 18.17
CA ILE A 96 21.22 5.63 18.66
C ILE A 96 21.66 4.65 17.58
N PHE A 97 20.93 4.54 16.48
CA PHE A 97 21.23 3.59 15.41
C PHE A 97 22.39 4.07 14.53
N SER A 98 22.77 5.35 14.62
CA SER A 98 23.94 5.90 13.93
C SER A 98 25.27 5.37 14.46
N LEU A 99 25.25 4.78 15.66
CA LEU A 99 26.38 4.15 16.34
C LEU A 99 26.16 2.63 16.43
N PRO A 100 27.22 1.81 16.54
CA PRO A 100 27.07 0.38 16.79
C PRO A 100 26.36 0.13 18.13
N PRO A 101 25.60 -0.98 18.27
CA PRO A 101 24.95 -1.32 19.53
C PRO A 101 25.98 -1.56 20.63
N PRO A 102 25.66 -1.23 21.89
CA PRO A 102 26.56 -1.49 23.00
C PRO A 102 26.78 -2.99 23.21
N ASP A 103 27.98 -3.36 23.64
CA ASP A 103 28.33 -4.76 23.94
C ASP A 103 27.46 -5.33 25.08
N GLY A 104 27.13 -4.48 26.07
CA GLY A 104 26.33 -4.82 27.25
C GLY A 104 24.82 -4.77 27.06
N ALA A 105 24.09 -4.50 28.15
CA ALA A 105 22.63 -4.36 28.11
C ALA A 105 22.20 -3.18 27.22
N LEU A 106 21.00 -3.27 26.64
CA LEU A 106 20.43 -2.13 25.92
C LEU A 106 20.15 -1.00 26.92
N PRO A 107 20.44 0.27 26.57
CA PRO A 107 20.04 1.45 27.36
C PRO A 107 18.53 1.51 27.57
N GLU A 108 18.07 2.12 28.66
CA GLU A 108 16.64 2.37 28.84
C GLU A 108 16.12 3.35 27.79
N LEU A 109 14.93 3.09 27.27
CA LEU A 109 14.40 3.87 26.14
C LEU A 109 14.15 5.34 26.51
N GLY A 110 13.83 5.63 27.78
CA GLY A 110 13.67 7.00 28.27
C GLY A 110 14.98 7.79 28.35
N GLU A 111 16.14 7.11 28.26
CA GLU A 111 17.46 7.73 28.26
C GLU A 111 17.98 7.97 26.84
N ILE A 112 17.25 7.49 25.83
CA ILE A 112 17.63 7.63 24.43
C ILE A 112 17.26 9.03 23.96
N ASN A 113 18.28 9.84 23.66
CA ASN A 113 18.08 11.05 22.88
C ASN A 113 17.74 10.65 21.44
N MET A 114 16.45 10.73 21.09
CA MET A 114 15.95 10.41 19.75
C MET A 114 16.49 11.37 18.69
N GLY A 115 17.13 12.47 19.09
CA GLY A 115 17.60 13.51 18.19
C GLY A 115 16.45 14.23 17.50
N HIS A 116 16.79 15.09 16.55
CA HIS A 116 15.83 15.71 15.65
C HIS A 116 15.51 14.70 14.54
N VAL A 117 14.26 14.24 14.44
CA VAL A 117 13.78 13.48 13.29
C VAL A 117 13.68 14.45 12.13
N THR A 118 14.53 14.25 11.12
CA THR A 118 14.49 14.95 9.83
C THR A 118 13.17 14.64 9.12
N ALA A 119 12.66 15.64 8.40
CA ALA A 119 11.51 15.42 7.54
C ALA A 119 11.89 14.44 6.43
N ALA A 120 11.01 13.52 6.10
CA ALA A 120 11.23 12.59 4.99
C ALA A 120 11.17 13.35 3.64
N ASP A 121 11.82 12.82 2.61
CA ASP A 121 11.88 13.48 1.30
C ASP A 121 10.50 13.82 0.72
N TRP A 122 9.50 12.98 0.95
CA TRP A 122 8.13 13.22 0.49
C TRP A 122 7.44 14.38 1.22
N GLU A 123 7.81 14.65 2.48
CA GLU A 123 7.29 15.79 3.26
C GLU A 123 7.87 17.11 2.75
N LEU A 124 9.08 17.05 2.18
CA LEU A 124 9.78 18.20 1.59
C LEU A 124 9.43 18.42 0.12
N ASP A 125 8.77 17.46 -0.55
CA ASP A 125 8.40 17.57 -1.95
C ASP A 125 7.35 18.67 -2.17
N LEU A 126 7.65 19.58 -3.11
CA LEU A 126 6.82 20.75 -3.42
C LEU A 126 5.92 20.56 -4.64
N THR A 127 5.86 19.35 -5.22
CA THR A 127 5.18 19.12 -6.51
C THR A 127 3.72 19.54 -6.46
N TRP A 128 3.03 19.28 -5.33
CA TRP A 128 1.63 19.67 -5.20
C TRP A 128 1.47 21.19 -5.18
N GLN A 129 2.25 21.88 -4.36
CA GLN A 129 2.22 23.33 -4.21
C GLN A 129 2.60 24.01 -5.53
N GLU A 130 3.63 23.53 -6.22
CA GLU A 130 4.04 24.01 -7.54
C GLU A 130 2.94 23.80 -8.58
N THR A 131 2.25 22.65 -8.55
CA THR A 131 1.13 22.38 -9.46
C THR A 131 0.00 23.39 -9.27
N LEU A 132 -0.36 23.68 -8.02
CA LEU A 132 -1.40 24.66 -7.68
C LEU A 132 -1.03 26.08 -8.07
N GLN A 133 0.22 26.49 -7.85
CA GLN A 133 0.71 27.83 -8.20
C GLN A 133 0.72 28.07 -9.72
N ASN A 134 0.86 27.02 -10.52
CA ASN A 134 0.90 27.08 -11.97
C ASN A 134 -0.48 26.86 -12.64
N LEU A 135 -1.57 26.82 -11.88
CA LEU A 135 -2.91 26.75 -12.45
C LEU A 135 -3.26 28.05 -13.20
N PRO A 136 -4.00 27.97 -14.32
CA PRO A 136 -4.55 29.15 -14.99
C PRO A 136 -5.42 29.99 -14.05
N GLN A 137 -5.43 31.32 -14.22
CA GLN A 137 -6.25 32.22 -13.39
C GLN A 137 -7.77 31.97 -13.54
N ASP A 138 -8.19 31.46 -14.68
CA ASP A 138 -9.57 31.11 -15.00
C ASP A 138 -9.90 29.64 -14.69
N PHE A 139 -8.99 28.92 -14.03
CA PHE A 139 -9.21 27.54 -13.64
C PHE A 139 -10.40 27.42 -12.70
N LYS A 140 -11.34 26.53 -13.04
CA LYS A 140 -12.51 26.24 -12.22
C LYS A 140 -12.27 24.97 -11.43
N GLN A 141 -12.39 25.06 -10.12
CA GLN A 141 -12.36 23.89 -9.24
C GLN A 141 -13.53 22.96 -9.54
N LEU A 142 -13.33 21.67 -9.28
CA LEU A 142 -14.39 20.69 -9.40
C LEU A 142 -15.46 20.92 -8.33
N GLU A 143 -16.71 20.71 -8.73
CA GLU A 143 -17.86 20.72 -7.84
C GLU A 143 -17.88 19.45 -6.99
N CYS A 144 -18.43 19.55 -5.77
CA CYS A 144 -18.61 18.41 -4.89
C CYS A 144 -19.57 17.40 -5.56
N SER A 145 -19.18 16.12 -5.59
CA SER A 145 -19.99 15.03 -6.13
C SER A 145 -20.75 14.24 -5.06
N VAL A 146 -20.57 14.59 -3.78
CA VAL A 146 -21.07 13.82 -2.63
C VAL A 146 -22.23 14.52 -1.94
N HIS A 147 -22.07 15.80 -1.62
CA HIS A 147 -23.06 16.57 -0.87
C HIS A 147 -24.02 17.29 -1.82
N GLU A 148 -25.30 17.34 -1.44
CA GLU A 148 -26.34 18.03 -2.22
C GLU A 148 -26.29 19.55 -2.04
N ASN A 149 -25.77 20.02 -0.90
CA ASN A 149 -25.71 21.43 -0.54
C ASN A 149 -24.34 21.82 0.04
N ILE A 150 -24.08 23.14 0.07
CA ILE A 150 -22.82 23.71 0.54
C ILE A 150 -22.64 23.56 2.05
N GLU A 151 -23.71 23.60 2.84
CA GLU A 151 -23.64 23.54 4.30
C GLU A 151 -23.10 22.18 4.77
N GLU A 152 -23.61 21.08 4.19
CA GLU A 152 -23.06 19.73 4.44
C GLU A 152 -21.60 19.59 4.00
N CYS A 153 -21.23 20.28 2.92
CA CYS A 153 -19.86 20.27 2.43
C CYS A 153 -18.91 20.99 3.39
N ASP A 154 -19.32 22.14 3.92
CA ASP A 154 -18.54 22.95 4.86
C ASP A 154 -18.41 22.30 6.25
N ASP A 155 -19.32 21.40 6.62
CA ASP A 155 -19.25 20.62 7.87
C ASP A 155 -18.35 19.37 7.76
N ASP A 156 -18.13 18.84 6.54
CA ASP A 156 -17.34 17.62 6.31
C ASP A 156 -15.83 17.92 6.13
N HIS A 157 -15.13 18.24 7.22
CA HIS A 157 -13.69 18.56 7.20
C HIS A 157 -12.87 17.82 8.28
N PHE A 158 -13.41 16.73 8.83
CA PHE A 158 -12.84 16.05 10.00
C PHE A 158 -11.50 15.34 9.72
N LEU A 159 -11.24 14.96 8.46
CA LEU A 159 -10.09 14.16 8.05
C LEU A 159 -9.13 14.92 7.11
N ASP A 160 -9.29 16.24 7.01
CA ASP A 160 -8.57 17.05 6.03
C ASP A 160 -7.06 16.88 6.07
N THR A 161 -6.45 17.05 7.24
CA THR A 161 -4.99 16.96 7.40
C THR A 161 -4.45 15.59 7.00
N ILE A 162 -5.12 14.51 7.43
CA ILE A 162 -4.63 13.15 7.16
C ILE A 162 -4.81 12.76 5.70
N LEU A 163 -5.92 13.17 5.07
CA LEU A 163 -6.17 12.90 3.65
C LEU A 163 -5.23 13.72 2.77
N ASP A 164 -4.91 14.96 3.13
CA ASP A 164 -3.95 15.79 2.40
C ASP A 164 -2.52 15.26 2.52
N GLN A 165 -2.11 14.75 3.69
CA GLN A 165 -0.82 14.06 3.86
C GLN A 165 -0.74 12.77 3.05
N GLU A 166 -1.80 11.96 3.07
CA GLU A 166 -1.88 10.74 2.26
C GLU A 166 -1.76 11.07 0.76
N PHE A 167 -2.45 12.11 0.30
CA PHE A 167 -2.35 12.54 -1.09
C PHE A 167 -0.94 12.98 -1.47
N GLN A 168 -0.30 13.81 -0.65
CA GLN A 168 1.07 14.27 -0.89
C GLN A 168 2.03 13.09 -1.01
N PHE A 169 1.90 12.09 -0.13
CA PHE A 169 2.70 10.87 -0.20
C PHE A 169 2.44 10.07 -1.48
N LEU A 170 1.17 9.84 -1.85
CA LEU A 170 0.82 9.12 -3.09
C LEU A 170 1.31 9.85 -4.35
N LEU A 171 1.24 11.18 -4.37
CA LEU A 171 1.73 12.02 -5.47
C LEU A 171 3.25 11.89 -5.62
N TYR A 172 3.98 11.95 -4.51
CA TYR A 172 5.43 11.75 -4.47
C TYR A 172 5.82 10.38 -5.06
N LEU A 173 5.10 9.33 -4.67
CA LEU A 173 5.35 7.97 -5.19
C LEU A 173 5.06 7.84 -6.69
N ALA A 174 4.01 8.48 -7.21
CA ALA A 174 3.59 8.32 -8.60
C ALA A 174 4.48 9.07 -9.60
N LYS A 175 5.03 10.21 -9.21
CA LYS A 175 5.83 11.11 -10.04
C LYS A 175 6.95 10.43 -10.86
N PRO A 176 7.85 9.60 -10.27
CA PRO A 176 8.90 8.94 -11.04
C PRO A 176 8.35 8.00 -12.13
N TYR A 177 7.27 7.28 -11.84
CA TYR A 177 6.66 6.34 -12.80
C TYR A 177 5.92 7.08 -13.93
N ALA A 178 5.24 8.19 -13.61
CA ALA A 178 4.63 9.04 -14.61
C ALA A 178 5.66 9.53 -15.65
N ALA A 179 6.88 9.88 -15.21
CA ALA A 179 7.97 10.30 -16.09
C ALA A 179 8.54 9.16 -16.97
N MET A 180 8.30 7.90 -16.62
CA MET A 180 8.77 6.73 -17.37
C MET A 180 7.81 6.28 -18.49
N LEU A 181 6.61 6.85 -18.56
CA LEU A 181 5.63 6.51 -19.59
C LEU A 181 6.13 6.91 -20.98
N LYS A 182 6.31 5.91 -21.85
CA LYS A 182 6.84 6.10 -23.21
C LYS A 182 5.78 6.56 -24.21
N GLY A 183 4.50 6.31 -23.92
CA GLY A 183 3.39 6.75 -24.74
C GLY A 183 3.17 8.25 -24.59
N ARG A 184 3.35 9.04 -25.66
CA ARG A 184 3.15 10.50 -25.62
C ARG A 184 1.77 10.90 -25.08
N TYR A 185 0.73 10.16 -25.47
CA TYR A 185 -0.63 10.43 -25.02
C TYR A 185 -0.87 9.98 -23.56
N ASP A 186 -0.24 8.89 -23.13
CA ASP A 186 -0.41 8.36 -21.78
C ASP A 186 0.25 9.26 -20.74
N ALA A 187 1.47 9.73 -21.03
CA ALA A 187 2.17 10.69 -20.19
C ALA A 187 1.35 11.99 -20.03
N THR A 188 0.75 12.49 -21.11
CA THR A 188 -0.13 13.66 -21.04
C THR A 188 -1.38 13.39 -20.21
N LYS A 189 -2.07 12.27 -20.41
CA LYS A 189 -3.26 11.91 -19.62
C LYS A 189 -2.95 11.81 -18.13
N VAL A 190 -1.84 11.16 -17.77
CA VAL A 190 -1.41 11.03 -16.37
C VAL A 190 -1.09 12.39 -15.77
N ALA A 191 -0.36 13.25 -16.50
CA ALA A 191 -0.10 14.61 -16.05
C ALA A 191 -1.41 15.38 -15.83
N THR A 192 -2.38 15.27 -16.74
CA THR A 192 -3.69 15.91 -16.58
C THR A 192 -4.46 15.36 -15.39
N TRP A 193 -4.47 14.04 -15.19
CA TRP A 193 -5.09 13.42 -14.02
C TRP A 193 -4.44 13.89 -12.71
N MET A 194 -3.11 13.84 -12.59
CA MET A 194 -2.40 14.33 -11.41
C MET A 194 -2.70 15.80 -11.15
N GLN A 195 -2.70 16.64 -12.19
CA GLN A 195 -3.04 18.07 -12.07
C GLN A 195 -4.48 18.27 -11.59
N THR A 196 -5.45 17.55 -12.16
CA THR A 196 -6.85 17.63 -11.73
C THR A 196 -7.02 17.18 -10.28
N LEU A 197 -6.39 16.08 -9.87
CA LEU A 197 -6.47 15.58 -8.50
C LEU A 197 -5.85 16.56 -7.49
N CYS A 198 -4.73 17.22 -7.86
CA CYS A 198 -4.13 18.28 -7.04
C CYS A 198 -5.12 19.42 -6.73
N THR A 199 -6.09 19.68 -7.62
CA THR A 199 -7.05 20.80 -7.46
C THR A 199 -8.15 20.53 -6.44
N ILE A 200 -8.30 19.28 -5.99
CA ILE A 200 -9.18 18.92 -4.87
C ILE A 200 -8.36 19.12 -3.60
N HIS A 201 -8.42 20.30 -3.00
CA HIS A 201 -7.63 20.69 -1.82
C HIS A 201 -8.34 21.78 -1.01
N GLY A 202 -7.77 22.17 0.13
CA GLY A 202 -8.24 23.32 0.91
C GLY A 202 -9.70 23.15 1.33
N ASN A 203 -10.59 23.98 0.76
CA ASN A 203 -12.03 24.01 1.02
C ASN A 203 -12.81 22.81 0.45
N SER A 204 -12.16 21.86 -0.22
CA SER A 204 -12.81 20.60 -0.58
C SER A 204 -13.11 19.80 0.67
N CYS A 205 -14.33 19.26 0.80
CA CYS A 205 -14.69 18.40 1.92
C CYS A 205 -13.83 17.12 2.00
N SER A 206 -13.76 16.52 3.18
CA SER A 206 -13.07 15.27 3.47
C SER A 206 -13.56 14.12 2.56
N SER A 207 -14.85 14.05 2.21
CA SER A 207 -15.36 13.05 1.26
C SER A 207 -14.76 13.21 -0.14
N MET A 208 -14.66 14.43 -0.65
CA MET A 208 -14.01 14.71 -1.94
C MET A 208 -12.51 14.43 -1.90
N LYS A 209 -11.84 14.77 -0.78
CA LYS A 209 -10.42 14.42 -0.56
C LYS A 209 -10.20 12.91 -0.50
N GLY A 210 -11.14 12.16 0.08
CA GLY A 210 -11.15 10.69 0.07
C GLY A 210 -11.25 10.14 -1.35
N ILE A 211 -12.21 10.62 -2.15
CA ILE A 211 -12.32 10.23 -3.57
C ILE A 211 -11.03 10.55 -4.33
N ARG A 212 -10.47 11.76 -4.15
CA ARG A 212 -9.18 12.13 -4.76
C ARG A 212 -8.10 11.10 -4.43
N ASN A 213 -7.99 10.67 -3.18
CA ASN A 213 -6.98 9.72 -2.73
C ASN A 213 -7.20 8.33 -3.33
N ASP A 214 -8.45 7.87 -3.44
CA ASP A 214 -8.79 6.62 -4.12
C ASP A 214 -8.31 6.63 -5.58
N TYR A 215 -8.58 7.72 -6.31
CA TYR A 215 -8.09 7.88 -7.69
C TYR A 215 -6.57 7.93 -7.75
N MET A 216 -5.91 8.66 -6.84
CA MET A 216 -4.45 8.77 -6.83
C MET A 216 -3.79 7.41 -6.54
N MET A 217 -4.34 6.64 -5.60
CA MET A 217 -3.86 5.30 -5.27
C MET A 217 -4.09 4.32 -6.43
N ALA A 218 -5.25 4.36 -7.08
CA ALA A 218 -5.50 3.53 -8.26
C ALA A 218 -4.57 3.92 -9.43
N LEU A 219 -4.41 5.23 -9.67
CA LEU A 219 -3.50 5.74 -10.70
C LEU A 219 -2.06 5.29 -10.45
N LEU A 220 -1.59 5.33 -9.21
CA LEU A 220 -0.28 4.82 -8.80
C LEU A 220 -0.08 3.37 -9.25
N GLY A 221 -1.08 2.50 -9.04
CA GLY A 221 -1.04 1.12 -9.50
C GLY A 221 -0.91 1.00 -11.03
N TYR A 222 -1.66 1.80 -11.79
CA TYR A 222 -1.60 1.79 -13.26
C TYR A 222 -0.26 2.32 -13.81
N VAL A 223 0.29 3.37 -13.20
CA VAL A 223 1.60 3.92 -13.63
C VAL A 223 2.76 3.00 -13.23
N HIS A 224 2.66 2.25 -12.12
CA HIS A 224 3.62 1.19 -11.78
C HIS A 224 3.69 0.12 -12.87
N ASP A 225 2.53 -0.28 -13.42
CA ASP A 225 2.43 -1.22 -14.53
C ASP A 225 2.71 -0.59 -15.91
N LEU A 226 3.01 0.73 -15.94
CA LEU A 226 3.23 1.54 -17.15
C LEU A 226 2.09 1.42 -18.17
N ARG A 227 0.86 1.21 -17.70
CA ARG A 227 -0.32 0.93 -18.53
C ARG A 227 -1.54 1.66 -17.99
N LEU A 228 -2.12 2.54 -18.80
CA LEU A 228 -3.37 3.22 -18.49
C LEU A 228 -4.54 2.48 -19.07
N ILE A 229 -5.43 2.01 -18.20
CA ILE A 229 -6.70 1.39 -18.55
C ILE A 229 -7.82 1.88 -17.64
N GLY A 230 -9.05 1.41 -17.88
CA GLY A 230 -10.20 1.74 -17.04
C GLY A 230 -10.51 3.25 -17.06
N PRO A 231 -10.78 3.88 -15.90
CA PRO A 231 -11.15 5.29 -15.85
C PRO A 231 -10.02 6.23 -16.31
N PHE A 232 -8.76 5.77 -16.30
CA PHE A 232 -7.60 6.56 -16.71
C PHE A 232 -7.27 6.44 -18.21
N ALA A 233 -8.02 5.62 -18.95
CA ALA A 233 -7.89 5.55 -20.40
C ALA A 233 -8.33 6.85 -21.09
N GLU A 234 -9.13 7.67 -20.41
CA GLU A 234 -9.60 8.98 -20.86
C GLU A 234 -9.07 10.11 -19.98
N TYR A 235 -9.26 11.36 -20.42
CA TYR A 235 -8.97 12.54 -19.62
C TYR A 235 -9.92 12.66 -18.42
N PRO A 236 -9.50 13.30 -17.32
CA PRO A 236 -10.35 13.50 -16.15
C PRO A 236 -11.61 14.31 -16.47
N PRO A 237 -12.68 14.13 -15.68
CA PRO A 237 -13.90 14.92 -15.83
C PRO A 237 -13.64 16.40 -15.47
N TRP A 238 -14.46 17.27 -16.05
CA TRP A 238 -14.27 18.73 -16.01
C TRP A 238 -15.17 19.43 -15.00
N ARG A 239 -16.17 18.73 -14.45
CA ARG A 239 -17.18 19.29 -13.55
C ARG A 239 -17.13 18.65 -12.17
N THR A 240 -17.35 17.35 -12.11
CA THR A 240 -17.40 16.58 -10.86
C THR A 240 -16.52 15.34 -10.99
N LEU A 241 -15.91 14.94 -9.89
CA LEU A 241 -15.19 13.67 -9.80
C LEU A 241 -16.09 12.64 -9.10
N PRO A 242 -16.71 11.69 -9.83
CA PRO A 242 -17.54 10.68 -9.21
C PRO A 242 -16.68 9.67 -8.43
N PRO A 243 -17.25 8.95 -7.44
CA PRO A 243 -16.54 7.87 -6.76
C PRO A 243 -15.87 6.89 -7.73
N LEU A 244 -14.65 6.45 -7.41
CA LEU A 244 -13.83 5.62 -8.32
C LEU A 244 -14.55 4.35 -8.77
N ALA A 245 -15.31 3.71 -7.87
CA ALA A 245 -16.06 2.50 -8.20
C ALA A 245 -17.08 2.71 -9.33
N GLU A 246 -17.74 3.87 -9.35
CA GLU A 246 -18.71 4.23 -10.38
C GLU A 246 -18.01 4.50 -11.72
N ALA A 247 -16.91 5.26 -11.70
CA ALA A 247 -16.12 5.52 -12.89
C ALA A 247 -15.49 4.24 -13.47
N ALA A 248 -15.01 3.34 -12.61
CA ALA A 248 -14.47 2.05 -13.04
C ALA A 248 -15.54 1.17 -13.68
N LYS A 249 -16.76 1.14 -13.11
CA LYS A 249 -17.90 0.43 -13.71
C LYS A 249 -18.26 1.01 -15.08
N LEU A 250 -18.38 2.34 -15.18
CA LEU A 250 -18.68 3.01 -16.44
C LEU A 250 -17.59 2.75 -17.51
N ALA A 251 -16.32 2.75 -17.11
CA ALA A 251 -15.22 2.44 -18.00
C ALA A 251 -15.28 1.00 -18.50
N ALA A 252 -15.60 0.04 -17.62
CA ALA A 252 -15.76 -1.37 -17.99
C ALA A 252 -16.95 -1.60 -18.93
N ASP A 253 -18.06 -0.89 -18.73
CA ASP A 253 -19.25 -0.97 -19.59
C ASP A 253 -18.99 -0.37 -20.99
N ASN A 254 -18.21 0.72 -21.06
CA ASN A 254 -17.93 1.43 -22.32
C ASN A 254 -16.75 0.84 -23.12
N ARG A 255 -15.77 0.24 -22.44
CA ARG A 255 -14.60 -0.41 -23.04
C ARG A 255 -14.31 -1.73 -22.32
N PRO A 256 -15.11 -2.77 -22.61
CA PRO A 256 -14.84 -4.07 -22.03
C PRO A 256 -13.46 -4.55 -22.51
N ILE A 257 -12.68 -5.17 -21.63
CA ILE A 257 -11.36 -5.74 -21.96
C ILE A 257 -11.44 -6.79 -23.09
N THR A 258 -12.65 -7.29 -23.36
CA THR A 258 -12.96 -8.24 -24.42
C THR A 258 -13.26 -7.58 -25.76
N ASP A 259 -13.25 -6.24 -25.87
CA ASP A 259 -13.47 -5.56 -27.15
C ASP A 259 -12.33 -5.90 -28.13
N PRO A 260 -12.60 -6.69 -29.19
CA PRO A 260 -11.56 -7.09 -30.15
C PRO A 260 -11.12 -5.93 -31.04
N THR A 261 -11.85 -4.81 -31.04
CA THR A 261 -11.53 -3.60 -31.80
C THR A 261 -10.83 -2.54 -30.96
N GLY A 262 -10.67 -2.78 -29.66
CA GLY A 262 -10.02 -1.86 -28.73
C GLY A 262 -8.53 -1.64 -29.03
N PRO A 263 -7.97 -0.48 -28.62
CA PRO A 263 -6.55 -0.19 -28.78
C PRO A 263 -5.66 -1.22 -28.06
N GLU A 264 -6.13 -1.82 -26.96
CA GLU A 264 -5.42 -2.87 -26.23
C GLU A 264 -5.34 -4.17 -27.04
N ALA A 265 -6.45 -4.57 -27.68
CA ALA A 265 -6.49 -5.71 -28.57
C ALA A 265 -5.56 -5.50 -29.78
N SER A 266 -5.58 -4.30 -30.37
CA SER A 266 -4.68 -3.92 -31.46
C SER A 266 -3.21 -3.95 -31.05
N ALA A 267 -2.88 -3.37 -29.89
CA ALA A 267 -1.52 -3.37 -29.34
C ALA A 267 -1.03 -4.80 -29.08
N PHE A 268 -1.86 -5.65 -28.46
CA PHE A 268 -1.57 -7.07 -28.26
C PHE A 268 -1.30 -7.77 -29.59
N LEU A 269 -2.23 -7.68 -30.56
CA LEU A 269 -2.09 -8.32 -31.86
C LEU A 269 -0.83 -7.84 -32.61
N SER A 270 -0.47 -6.55 -32.49
CA SER A 270 0.75 -6.01 -33.12
C SER A 270 2.05 -6.54 -32.51
N SER A 271 2.01 -6.94 -31.24
CA SER A 271 3.14 -7.57 -30.55
C SER A 271 3.26 -9.07 -30.82
N MET A 272 2.21 -9.69 -31.39
CA MET A 272 2.21 -11.12 -31.69
C MET A 272 3.01 -11.42 -32.96
N PRO A 273 3.71 -12.56 -33.01
CA PRO A 273 4.41 -12.99 -34.21
C PRO A 273 3.43 -13.22 -35.37
N LYS A 274 3.78 -12.72 -36.56
CA LYS A 274 2.99 -12.93 -37.77
C LYS A 274 3.22 -14.35 -38.30
N PRO A 275 2.18 -15.19 -38.46
CA PRO A 275 2.35 -16.52 -39.01
C PRO A 275 2.83 -16.43 -40.46
N SER A 276 3.79 -17.28 -40.84
CA SER A 276 4.29 -17.39 -42.22
C SER A 276 3.30 -18.13 -43.14
N ASP A 277 2.41 -18.95 -42.56
CA ASP A 277 1.27 -19.58 -43.22
C ASP A 277 0.16 -19.83 -42.17
N GLY A 278 -1.11 -19.70 -42.57
CA GLY A 278 -2.29 -19.85 -41.68
C GLY A 278 -2.68 -18.59 -40.88
N ALA A 279 -3.50 -18.77 -39.83
CA ALA A 279 -4.00 -17.70 -38.97
C ALA A 279 -3.91 -18.08 -37.49
N PHE A 280 -3.49 -17.14 -36.64
CA PHE A 280 -3.63 -17.25 -35.19
C PHE A 280 -4.94 -16.62 -34.74
N CYS A 281 -5.69 -17.33 -33.90
CA CYS A 281 -6.90 -16.83 -33.27
C CYS A 281 -6.62 -16.63 -31.77
N TYR A 282 -6.94 -15.45 -31.27
CA TYR A 282 -6.82 -15.11 -29.85
C TYR A 282 -8.21 -14.83 -29.29
N ILE A 283 -8.51 -15.43 -28.14
CA ILE A 283 -9.81 -15.31 -27.48
C ILE A 283 -9.56 -14.71 -26.10
N ALA A 284 -10.14 -13.54 -25.83
CA ALA A 284 -10.17 -12.95 -24.50
C ALA A 284 -11.27 -13.65 -23.68
N ILE A 285 -10.90 -14.23 -22.53
CA ILE A 285 -11.83 -14.92 -21.64
C ILE A 285 -11.92 -14.11 -20.34
N THR A 286 -13.14 -13.70 -19.96
CA THR A 286 -13.44 -13.07 -18.67
C THR A 286 -14.19 -14.02 -17.75
N GLY A 287 -14.09 -13.81 -16.43
CA GLY A 287 -14.50 -14.74 -15.38
C GLY A 287 -16.00 -14.99 -15.20
N ASP A 288 -16.88 -14.36 -15.99
CA ASP A 288 -18.33 -14.56 -15.85
C ASP A 288 -18.81 -15.96 -16.31
N LEU A 289 -17.96 -16.71 -17.02
CA LEU A 289 -18.22 -18.10 -17.42
C LEU A 289 -18.42 -19.07 -16.25
N VAL A 290 -18.08 -18.70 -15.02
CA VAL A 290 -18.26 -19.56 -13.83
C VAL A 290 -19.71 -19.49 -13.30
N LYS A 291 -20.48 -18.44 -13.61
CA LYS A 291 -21.87 -18.30 -13.11
C LYS A 291 -22.90 -19.09 -13.91
N SER A 292 -22.61 -19.45 -15.16
CA SER A 292 -23.56 -20.15 -16.05
C SER A 292 -23.59 -21.68 -15.89
N SER A 293 -22.72 -22.25 -15.06
CA SER A 293 -22.64 -23.72 -14.87
C SER A 293 -23.50 -24.27 -13.73
N PHE A 294 -24.18 -23.40 -12.95
CA PHE A 294 -25.05 -23.80 -11.83
C PHE A 294 -26.44 -23.14 -11.93
N GLY A 295 -27.11 -23.31 -13.06
CA GLY A 295 -28.57 -23.12 -13.10
C GLY A 295 -29.26 -24.30 -12.40
N PRO A 296 -30.39 -24.09 -11.69
CA PRO A 296 -31.13 -25.21 -11.12
C PRO A 296 -31.65 -26.08 -12.27
N ALA A 297 -31.38 -27.38 -12.19
CA ALA A 297 -31.93 -28.38 -13.10
C ALA A 297 -33.49 -28.34 -13.06
N PRO A 298 -34.15 -28.68 -14.18
CA PRO A 298 -35.61 -28.54 -14.35
C PRO A 298 -36.46 -29.30 -13.32
#